data_AF-A0A9W6WLF0-F1
#
_entry.id   AF-A0A9W6WLF0-F1
#
_cell.length_a   1.000
_cell.length_b   1.000
_cell.length_c   1.000
_cell.angle_alpha   90.00
_cell.angle_beta   90.00
_cell.angle_gamma   90.00
#
_symmetry.space_group_name_H-M   'P 1'
#
loop_
_entity.id
_entity.type
_entity.pdbx_description
1 polymer ?
#
loop_
_entity_poly.entity_id
_entity_poly.type
_entity_poly.pdbx_seq_one_letter_code
_entity_poly.pdbx_strand_id
1 'polypeptide(L)'
;MVRAINLIEAISSHLSESFGNSNDNSNDQNNDSNSNGLINNNNTNSYNNNNTINNNNGLSQARTFFVGGNFKMNGNKKSIKAIIDNLNSADLPSNVEVVISPPSIYLALAADAITAPTVSVAAQNCFNKASGAYTGEISPESLKDINVPWVILGHSERRTIIKESDEFIADKTKFALDSGLKVILCSFRCC
;
A
#
# COMPACT_ATOMS: atom_id res chain seq x y z
N MET A 1 5.87 5.24 15.57
CA MET A 1 7.13 4.52 15.29
C MET A 1 6.82 3.44 14.26
N VAL A 2 6.96 3.75 12.96
CA VAL A 2 6.80 2.74 11.91
C VAL A 2 8.11 1.94 11.89
N ARG A 3 8.07 0.70 12.39
CA ARG A 3 9.18 -0.24 12.22
C ARG A 3 9.14 -0.71 10.75
N ALA A 4 9.98 -0.12 9.91
CA ALA A 4 10.28 -0.67 8.60
C ALA A 4 11.06 -1.97 8.80
N ILE A 5 10.34 -3.10 8.87
CA ILE A 5 10.96 -4.42 8.83
C ILE A 5 11.37 -4.66 7.38
N ASN A 6 12.62 -5.05 7.15
CA ASN A 6 13.10 -5.52 5.86
C ASN A 6 12.25 -6.71 5.42
N LEU A 7 11.25 -6.47 4.58
CA LEU A 7 10.34 -7.48 4.04
C LEU A 7 11.10 -8.64 3.34
N ILE A 8 12.30 -8.36 2.82
CA ILE A 8 13.18 -9.35 2.20
C ILE A 8 13.64 -10.44 3.19
N GLU A 9 13.94 -10.08 4.45
CA GLU A 9 14.36 -11.05 5.47
C GLU A 9 13.17 -11.82 6.06
N ALA A 10 12.00 -11.18 6.16
CA ALA A 10 10.80 -11.80 6.71
C ALA A 10 10.15 -12.83 5.76
N ILE A 11 10.18 -12.61 4.44
CA ILE A 11 9.62 -13.55 3.46
C ILE A 11 10.51 -14.79 3.31
N SER A 12 11.83 -14.65 3.46
CA SER A 12 12.76 -15.78 3.27
C SER A 12 12.70 -16.84 4.38
N SER A 13 12.17 -16.52 5.57
CA SER A 13 12.09 -17.45 6.70
C SER A 13 10.77 -18.24 6.77
N HIS A 14 9.69 -17.80 6.11
CA HIS A 14 8.39 -18.48 6.12
C HIS A 14 8.21 -19.52 5.00
N LEU A 15 9.08 -19.55 3.99
CA LEU A 15 8.94 -20.45 2.84
C LEU A 15 9.46 -21.88 3.08
N SER A 16 10.09 -22.18 4.23
CA SER A 16 10.57 -23.53 4.55
C SER A 16 9.54 -24.45 5.21
N GLU A 17 8.37 -23.95 5.62
CA GLU A 17 7.41 -24.73 6.42
C GLU A 17 6.14 -25.15 5.67
N SER A 18 5.90 -24.69 4.43
CA SER A 18 4.60 -24.88 3.75
C SER A 18 4.55 -25.98 2.68
N PHE A 19 5.61 -26.76 2.46
CA PHE A 19 5.56 -27.92 1.55
C PHE A 19 5.40 -29.22 2.34
N GLY A 20 4.15 -29.49 2.75
CA GLY A 20 3.77 -30.74 3.40
C GLY A 20 2.30 -31.09 3.14
N ASN A 21 2.11 -32.14 2.34
CA ASN A 21 0.89 -32.93 2.13
C ASN A 21 -0.26 -32.38 1.26
N SER A 22 -0.27 -32.89 0.03
CA SER A 22 -1.41 -33.07 -0.86
C SER A 22 -2.49 -33.95 -0.24
N ASN A 23 -3.76 -33.56 -0.38
CA ASN A 23 -4.92 -34.47 -0.36
C ASN A 23 -6.10 -33.79 -1.05
N ASP A 24 -6.28 -34.08 -2.34
CA ASP A 24 -7.52 -33.82 -3.06
C ASP A 24 -8.54 -34.92 -2.74
N ASN A 25 -9.75 -34.53 -2.35
CA ASN A 25 -10.93 -35.38 -2.47
C ASN A 25 -12.16 -34.52 -2.77
N SER A 26 -12.78 -34.83 -3.90
CA SER A 26 -14.07 -34.35 -4.38
C SER A 26 -15.24 -34.84 -3.51
N ASN A 27 -16.35 -34.08 -3.49
CA ASN A 27 -17.71 -34.58 -3.84
C ASN A 27 -18.83 -33.57 -3.46
N ASP A 28 -19.56 -33.14 -4.49
CA ASP A 28 -21.03 -33.08 -4.69
C ASP A 28 -22.04 -32.75 -3.56
N GLN A 29 -23.05 -31.96 -3.99
CA GLN A 29 -24.52 -32.06 -3.80
C GLN A 29 -25.27 -30.81 -3.25
N ASN A 30 -25.87 -30.06 -4.18
CA ASN A 30 -27.31 -29.83 -4.43
C ASN A 30 -28.37 -29.68 -3.29
N ASN A 31 -29.28 -28.72 -3.56
CA ASN A 31 -30.75 -28.69 -3.34
C ASN A 31 -31.27 -28.48 -1.89
N ASP A 32 -32.41 -27.87 -1.60
CA ASP A 32 -33.52 -27.24 -2.34
C ASP A 32 -34.48 -26.57 -1.30
N SER A 33 -35.34 -25.66 -1.77
CA SER A 33 -36.79 -25.55 -1.45
C SER A 33 -37.36 -24.83 -0.18
N ASN A 34 -38.18 -23.81 -0.49
CA ASN A 34 -39.56 -23.53 -0.03
C ASN A 34 -39.82 -23.05 1.43
N SER A 35 -40.80 -22.19 1.78
CA SER A 35 -41.99 -21.66 1.10
C SER A 35 -42.70 -20.57 1.93
N ASN A 36 -43.44 -19.67 1.24
CA ASN A 36 -44.80 -19.12 1.49
C ASN A 36 -45.22 -18.18 2.65
N GLY A 37 -45.98 -17.14 2.24
CA GLY A 37 -47.10 -16.48 2.99
C GLY A 37 -47.10 -14.93 2.95
N LEU A 38 -47.57 -14.25 1.90
CA LEU A 38 -48.94 -13.70 1.65
C LEU A 38 -49.43 -12.49 2.52
N ILE A 39 -49.46 -11.31 1.86
CA ILE A 39 -50.50 -10.23 1.79
C ILE A 39 -50.93 -9.42 3.05
N ASN A 40 -50.67 -8.10 3.09
CA ASN A 40 -51.70 -7.03 2.95
C ASN A 40 -51.19 -5.58 3.15
N ASN A 41 -51.73 -4.71 2.29
CA ASN A 41 -51.63 -3.24 2.28
C ASN A 41 -52.11 -2.60 3.58
N ASN A 42 -51.53 -1.45 3.97
CA ASN A 42 -52.30 -0.24 4.23
C ASN A 42 -51.41 1.01 4.36
N ASN A 43 -51.89 2.05 3.68
CA ASN A 43 -51.36 3.39 3.59
C ASN A 43 -51.86 4.20 4.81
N THR A 44 -50.96 4.68 5.66
CA THR A 44 -51.27 5.77 6.62
C THR A 44 -50.05 6.67 6.78
N ASN A 45 -50.16 7.88 6.22
CA ASN A 45 -49.37 9.03 6.60
C ASN A 45 -49.51 9.29 8.11
N SER A 46 -48.42 9.17 8.85
CA SER A 46 -48.29 9.75 10.17
C SER A 46 -46.93 10.45 10.25
N TYR A 47 -46.98 11.77 10.36
CA TYR A 47 -45.86 12.61 10.78
C TYR A 47 -45.33 12.08 12.11
N ASN A 48 -44.16 11.44 12.09
CA ASN A 48 -43.39 11.14 13.29
C ASN A 48 -42.09 11.95 13.26
N ASN A 49 -42.13 13.10 13.93
CA ASN A 49 -40.96 13.79 14.46
C ASN A 49 -40.29 12.89 15.49
N ASN A 50 -39.28 12.12 15.06
CA ASN A 50 -38.31 11.54 15.97
C ASN A 50 -36.94 12.10 15.59
N ASN A 51 -36.53 13.14 16.31
CA ASN A 51 -35.13 13.53 16.46
C ASN A 51 -34.37 12.36 17.09
N THR A 52 -33.98 11.39 16.26
CA THR A 52 -32.88 10.50 16.60
C THR A 52 -31.62 11.33 16.40
N ILE A 53 -31.15 11.93 17.49
CA ILE A 53 -29.77 12.40 17.58
C ILE A 53 -28.93 11.16 17.30
N ASN A 54 -28.43 11.04 16.06
CA ASN A 54 -27.44 10.04 15.71
C ASN A 54 -26.17 10.41 16.45
N ASN A 55 -26.09 10.00 17.71
CA ASN A 55 -24.86 9.78 18.44
C ASN A 55 -24.16 8.60 17.77
N ASN A 56 -23.70 8.81 16.53
CA ASN A 56 -22.68 7.97 15.94
C ASN A 56 -21.39 8.41 16.60
N ASN A 57 -21.24 7.87 17.81
CA ASN A 57 -20.00 7.68 18.52
C ASN A 57 -18.86 7.61 17.52
N GLY A 58 -17.89 8.51 17.66
CA GLY A 58 -16.61 8.44 16.98
C GLY A 58 -15.95 7.11 17.29
N LEU A 59 -16.31 6.09 16.51
CA LEU A 59 -15.59 4.84 16.43
C LEU A 59 -14.21 5.25 15.95
N SER A 60 -13.24 5.21 16.86
CA SER A 60 -11.84 5.32 16.51
C SER A 60 -11.56 4.25 15.46
N GLN A 61 -11.56 4.64 14.18
CA GLN A 61 -11.23 3.73 13.11
C GLN A 61 -9.80 3.27 13.38
N ALA A 62 -9.63 2.00 13.73
CA ALA A 62 -8.32 1.44 13.99
C ALA A 62 -7.46 1.67 12.74
N ARG A 63 -6.25 2.20 12.93
CA ARG A 63 -5.34 2.46 11.81
C ARG A 63 -5.03 1.13 11.12
N THR A 64 -5.14 1.11 9.79
CA THR A 64 -4.70 -0.02 8.98
C THR A 64 -3.22 -0.29 9.24
N PHE A 65 -2.86 -1.57 9.37
CA PHE A 65 -1.46 -1.95 9.49
C PHE A 65 -0.74 -1.64 8.18
N PHE A 66 0.48 -1.13 8.27
CA PHE A 66 1.27 -0.71 7.11
C PHE A 66 2.63 -1.39 7.13
N VAL A 67 2.99 -2.09 6.06
CA VAL A 67 4.26 -2.80 5.92
C VAL A 67 5.00 -2.27 4.69
N GLY A 68 6.15 -1.64 4.91
CA GLY A 68 6.99 -1.08 3.85
C GLY A 68 8.25 -1.91 3.60
N GLY A 69 8.49 -2.32 2.36
CA GLY A 69 9.70 -3.01 1.92
C GLY A 69 10.56 -2.13 1.01
N ASN A 70 11.59 -1.47 1.56
CA ASN A 70 12.55 -0.69 0.78
C ASN A 70 13.68 -1.59 0.25
N PHE A 71 13.76 -1.76 -1.08
CA PHE A 71 14.80 -2.61 -1.68
C PHE A 71 16.15 -1.89 -1.77
N LYS A 72 16.18 -0.57 -1.55
CA LYS A 72 17.38 0.27 -1.72
C LYS A 72 17.99 0.05 -3.10
N MET A 73 19.33 0.08 -3.21
CA MET A 73 20.05 -0.20 -4.45
C MET A 73 20.25 -1.71 -4.69
N ASN A 74 19.20 -2.53 -4.52
CA ASN A 74 19.28 -3.98 -4.74
C ASN A 74 18.25 -4.46 -5.77
N GLY A 75 18.64 -5.51 -6.50
CA GLY A 75 17.79 -6.24 -7.41
C GLY A 75 18.11 -6.05 -8.88
N ASN A 76 17.70 -7.02 -9.68
CA ASN A 76 17.69 -7.00 -11.14
C ASN A 76 16.28 -7.37 -11.63
N LYS A 77 16.02 -7.24 -12.95
CA LYS A 77 14.70 -7.54 -13.51
C LYS A 77 14.12 -8.90 -13.06
N LYS A 78 14.96 -9.95 -13.04
CA LYS A 78 14.54 -11.30 -12.65
C LYS A 78 14.18 -11.38 -11.16
N SER A 79 15.03 -10.83 -10.27
CA SER A 79 14.79 -10.88 -8.84
C SER A 79 13.58 -10.04 -8.42
N ILE A 80 13.41 -8.85 -9.03
CA ILE A 80 12.27 -7.97 -8.77
C ILE A 80 10.96 -8.64 -9.20
N LYS A 81 10.94 -9.23 -10.40
CA LYS A 81 9.77 -9.98 -10.88
C LYS A 81 9.45 -11.17 -9.97
N ALA A 82 10.45 -11.92 -9.52
CA ALA A 82 10.21 -13.03 -8.59
C ALA A 82 9.58 -12.58 -7.26
N ILE A 83 10.02 -11.44 -6.71
CA ILE A 83 9.41 -10.88 -5.49
C ILE A 83 7.96 -10.46 -5.75
N ILE A 84 7.69 -9.82 -6.89
CA ILE A 84 6.33 -9.41 -7.29
C ILE A 84 5.41 -10.62 -7.48
N ASP A 85 5.87 -11.65 -8.20
CA ASP A 85 5.12 -12.87 -8.46
C ASP A 85 4.75 -13.57 -7.12
N ASN A 86 5.68 -13.58 -6.15
CA ASN A 86 5.42 -14.10 -4.80
C ASN A 86 4.39 -13.25 -4.04
N LEU A 87 4.46 -11.91 -4.12
CA LEU A 87 3.50 -11.01 -3.48
C LEU A 87 2.10 -11.13 -4.08
N ASN A 88 2.01 -11.31 -5.41
CA ASN A 88 0.76 -11.52 -6.12
C ASN A 88 0.09 -12.86 -5.75
N SER A 89 0.89 -13.87 -5.42
CA SER A 89 0.41 -15.21 -5.05
C SER A 89 0.17 -15.39 -3.55
N ALA A 90 0.59 -14.42 -2.72
CA ALA A 90 0.47 -14.51 -1.28
C ALA A 90 -0.96 -14.16 -0.82
N ASP A 91 -1.48 -14.93 0.14
CA ASP A 91 -2.72 -14.60 0.83
C ASP A 91 -2.46 -13.51 1.87
N LEU A 92 -2.62 -12.24 1.44
CA LEU A 92 -2.38 -11.08 2.27
C LEU A 92 -3.70 -10.64 2.94
N PRO A 93 -3.70 -10.42 4.26
CA PRO A 93 -4.91 -10.00 4.97
C PRO A 93 -5.35 -8.60 4.51
N SER A 94 -6.65 -8.42 4.33
CA SER A 94 -7.24 -7.18 3.78
C SER A 94 -7.06 -5.93 4.65
N ASN A 95 -6.69 -6.11 5.92
CA ASN A 95 -6.45 -5.04 6.89
C ASN A 95 -4.98 -4.60 6.97
N VAL A 96 -4.13 -5.05 6.03
CA VAL A 96 -2.73 -4.66 5.92
C VAL A 96 -2.47 -4.03 4.55
N GLU A 97 -1.93 -2.81 4.53
CA GLU A 97 -1.41 -2.17 3.31
C GLU A 97 0.09 -2.50 3.19
N VAL A 98 0.48 -3.12 2.08
CA VAL A 98 1.86 -3.49 1.79
C VAL A 98 2.41 -2.56 0.72
N VAL A 99 3.58 -1.98 0.94
CA VAL A 99 4.21 -1.08 -0.02
C VAL A 99 5.64 -1.52 -0.29
N ILE A 100 5.97 -1.77 -1.57
CA ILE A 100 7.33 -2.11 -1.99
C ILE A 100 8.01 -0.93 -2.69
N SER A 101 9.32 -0.79 -2.51
CA SER A 101 10.09 0.33 -3.10
C SER A 101 11.32 -0.18 -3.85
N PRO A 102 11.17 -0.58 -5.12
CA PRO A 102 12.30 -0.99 -5.95
C PRO A 102 13.15 0.21 -6.41
N PRO A 103 14.38 -0.03 -6.92
CA PRO A 103 15.15 1.00 -7.61
C PRO A 103 14.34 1.68 -8.73
N SER A 104 14.60 2.97 -8.97
CA SER A 104 13.81 3.79 -9.89
C SER A 104 13.66 3.20 -11.31
N ILE A 105 14.71 2.56 -11.82
CA ILE A 105 14.73 1.91 -13.14
C ILE A 105 13.77 0.73 -13.27
N TYR A 106 13.24 0.22 -12.16
CA TYR A 106 12.30 -0.90 -12.11
C TYR A 106 10.90 -0.49 -11.60
N LEU A 107 10.64 0.80 -11.40
CA LEU A 107 9.33 1.26 -10.90
C LEU A 107 8.19 0.94 -11.85
N ALA A 108 8.34 1.26 -13.14
CA ALA A 108 7.32 0.96 -14.15
C ALA A 108 7.06 -0.54 -14.26
N LEU A 109 8.13 -1.35 -14.29
CA LEU A 109 8.02 -2.82 -14.27
C LEU A 109 7.23 -3.33 -13.06
N ALA A 110 7.46 -2.75 -11.88
CA ALA A 110 6.78 -3.16 -10.66
C ALA A 110 5.32 -2.70 -10.63
N ALA A 111 5.05 -1.46 -11.05
CA ALA A 111 3.71 -0.91 -11.10
C ALA A 111 2.80 -1.70 -12.07
N ASP A 112 3.33 -2.08 -13.23
CA ASP A 112 2.58 -2.85 -14.23
C ASP A 112 2.35 -4.32 -13.83
N ALA A 113 3.26 -4.89 -13.04
CA ALA A 113 3.24 -6.32 -12.70
C ALA A 113 2.49 -6.64 -11.40
N ILE A 114 2.24 -5.66 -10.52
CA ILE A 114 1.52 -5.88 -9.27
C ILE A 114 0.02 -5.97 -9.54
N THR A 115 -0.58 -7.09 -9.12
CA THR A 115 -2.02 -7.35 -9.25
C THR A 115 -2.72 -7.52 -7.90
N ALA A 116 -1.95 -7.71 -6.82
CA ALA A 116 -2.50 -7.84 -5.48
C ALA A 116 -3.13 -6.50 -5.01
N PRO A 117 -4.39 -6.50 -4.55
CA PRO A 117 -5.14 -5.27 -4.28
C PRO A 117 -4.62 -4.48 -3.06
N THR A 118 -3.93 -5.15 -2.14
CA THR A 118 -3.37 -4.55 -0.92
C THR A 118 -1.90 -4.16 -1.08
N VAL A 119 -1.29 -4.43 -2.24
CA VAL A 119 0.11 -4.13 -2.52
C VAL A 119 0.21 -2.90 -3.42
N SER A 120 1.02 -1.92 -3.01
CA SER A 120 1.32 -0.74 -3.79
C SER A 120 2.82 -0.58 -4.01
N VAL A 121 3.19 0.17 -5.05
CA VAL A 121 4.58 0.50 -5.36
C VAL A 121 4.89 1.92 -4.89
N ALA A 122 6.09 2.12 -4.37
CA ALA A 122 6.61 3.42 -3.99
C ALA A 122 7.97 3.73 -4.62
N ALA A 123 8.20 4.98 -4.96
CA ALA A 123 9.53 5.46 -5.29
C ALA A 123 10.40 5.61 -4.03
N GLN A 124 11.70 5.40 -4.15
CA GLN A 124 12.65 5.56 -3.04
C GLN A 124 13.02 7.02 -2.73
N ASN A 125 12.77 7.92 -3.69
CA ASN A 125 12.98 9.36 -3.58
C ASN A 125 12.25 10.07 -4.74
N CYS A 126 11.90 11.34 -4.55
CA CYS A 126 11.51 12.24 -5.63
C CYS A 126 12.08 13.66 -5.37
N PHE A 127 11.98 14.52 -6.37
CA PHE A 127 12.40 15.91 -6.29
C PHE A 127 11.27 16.84 -5.81
N ASN A 128 11.61 18.10 -5.49
CA ASN A 128 10.66 19.10 -4.99
C ASN A 128 10.04 19.98 -6.10
N LYS A 129 10.12 19.55 -7.37
CA LYS A 129 9.59 20.29 -8.52
C LYS A 129 9.01 19.35 -9.57
N ALA A 130 8.06 19.86 -10.34
CA ALA A 130 7.40 19.12 -11.41
C ALA A 130 8.31 18.81 -12.61
N SER A 131 9.11 19.81 -13.01
CA SER A 131 10.01 19.74 -14.16
C SER A 131 11.08 20.82 -14.05
N GLY A 132 12.21 20.63 -14.73
CA GLY A 132 13.26 21.64 -14.84
C GLY A 132 14.62 21.04 -15.15
N ALA A 133 15.67 21.85 -15.05
CA ALA A 133 17.06 21.44 -15.28
C ALA A 133 17.63 20.64 -14.08
N TYR A 134 17.05 19.47 -13.80
CA TYR A 134 17.43 18.57 -12.70
C TYR A 134 17.79 17.19 -13.24
N THR A 135 18.92 17.12 -13.95
CA THR A 135 19.37 15.89 -14.62
C THR A 135 19.48 14.72 -13.64
N GLY A 136 18.77 13.64 -13.93
CA GLY A 136 18.77 12.41 -13.11
C GLY A 136 17.72 12.37 -11.99
N GLU A 137 17.02 13.47 -11.74
CA GLU A 137 15.95 13.54 -10.74
C GLU A 137 14.60 13.11 -11.33
N ILE A 138 13.68 12.71 -10.45
CA ILE A 138 12.33 12.22 -10.81
C ILE A 138 11.31 13.07 -10.07
N SER A 139 10.31 13.58 -10.78
CA SER A 139 9.24 14.39 -10.19
C SER A 139 8.06 13.53 -9.72
N PRO A 140 7.27 14.01 -8.74
CA PRO A 140 5.99 13.41 -8.38
C PRO A 140 5.05 13.16 -9.55
N GLU A 141 5.05 14.03 -10.55
CA GLU A 141 4.25 13.92 -11.77
C GLU A 141 4.68 12.73 -12.61
N SER A 142 5.99 12.50 -12.78
CA SER A 142 6.49 11.31 -13.45
C SER A 142 6.12 10.02 -12.72
N LEU A 143 6.03 10.05 -11.38
CA LEU A 143 5.60 8.88 -10.60
C LEU A 143 4.11 8.58 -10.78
N LYS A 144 3.28 9.62 -10.83
CA LYS A 144 1.84 9.46 -11.12
C LYS A 144 1.59 8.90 -12.52
N ASP A 145 2.39 9.32 -13.50
CA ASP A 145 2.29 8.85 -14.89
C ASP A 145 2.46 7.32 -14.99
N ILE A 146 3.34 6.74 -14.17
CA ILE A 146 3.57 5.30 -14.10
C ILE A 146 2.76 4.59 -13.00
N ASN A 147 1.67 5.20 -12.52
CA ASN A 147 0.80 4.64 -11.47
C ASN A 147 1.52 4.28 -10.16
N VAL A 148 2.53 5.06 -9.75
CA VAL A 148 3.22 4.89 -8.46
C VAL A 148 2.67 5.92 -7.46
N PRO A 149 1.77 5.52 -6.53
CA PRO A 149 1.08 6.45 -5.64
C PRO A 149 1.89 6.85 -4.40
N TRP A 150 2.99 6.17 -4.10
CA TRP A 150 3.76 6.35 -2.88
C TRP A 150 5.20 6.82 -3.14
N VAL A 151 5.77 7.56 -2.19
CA VAL A 151 7.20 7.90 -2.21
C VAL A 151 7.81 7.89 -0.80
N ILE A 152 9.01 7.36 -0.67
CA ILE A 152 9.84 7.46 0.53
C ILE A 152 10.64 8.77 0.46
N LEU A 153 10.58 9.58 1.51
CA LEU A 153 11.34 10.82 1.62
C LEU A 153 12.10 10.89 2.94
N GLY A 154 13.29 11.48 2.91
CA GLY A 154 14.13 11.65 4.09
C GLY A 154 14.71 10.36 4.66
N HIS A 155 14.91 9.32 3.82
CA HIS A 155 15.57 8.09 4.28
C HIS A 155 16.94 8.41 4.90
N SER A 156 17.34 7.69 5.95
CA SER A 156 18.56 8.00 6.72
C SER A 156 19.80 8.06 5.83
N GLU A 157 19.92 7.17 4.85
CA GLU A 157 21.00 7.16 3.85
C GLU A 157 21.05 8.47 3.03
N ARG A 158 19.90 9.07 2.70
CA ARG A 158 19.86 10.35 1.98
C ARG A 158 20.26 11.52 2.87
N ARG A 159 19.97 11.45 4.17
CA ARG A 159 20.37 12.47 5.15
C ARG A 159 21.85 12.39 5.51
N THR A 160 22.40 11.18 5.70
CA THR A 160 23.77 11.01 6.20
C THR A 160 24.80 10.93 5.08
N ILE A 161 24.50 10.22 3.99
CA ILE A 161 25.44 10.01 2.88
C ILE A 161 25.27 11.12 1.84
N ILE A 162 24.03 11.36 1.40
CA ILE A 162 23.72 12.36 0.34
C ILE A 162 23.59 13.78 0.92
N LYS A 163 23.48 13.91 2.25
CA LYS A 163 23.40 15.19 2.98
C LYS A 163 22.19 16.06 2.60
N GLU A 164 21.05 15.44 2.38
CA GLU A 164 19.79 16.19 2.22
C GLU A 164 19.39 16.87 3.54
N SER A 165 19.14 18.18 3.51
CA SER A 165 18.75 18.96 4.68
C SER A 165 17.28 18.75 5.06
N ASP A 166 16.93 19.09 6.30
CA ASP A 166 15.56 19.00 6.79
C ASP A 166 14.61 19.90 6.00
N GLU A 167 15.04 21.11 5.66
CA GLU A 167 14.27 22.07 4.87
C GLU A 167 14.01 21.52 3.47
N PHE A 168 15.03 20.93 2.83
CA PHE A 168 14.87 20.37 1.50
C PHE A 168 13.93 19.15 1.49
N ILE A 169 13.99 18.32 2.54
CA ILE A 169 13.08 17.18 2.69
C ILE A 169 11.66 17.66 2.99
N ALA A 170 11.49 18.72 3.77
CA ALA A 170 10.20 19.34 4.00
C ALA A 170 9.59 19.88 2.70
N ASP A 171 10.39 20.57 1.87
CA ASP A 171 9.96 21.06 0.56
C ASP A 171 9.54 19.91 -0.38
N LYS A 172 10.33 18.84 -0.45
CA LYS A 172 9.96 17.63 -1.21
C LYS A 172 8.65 17.02 -0.71
N THR A 173 8.51 16.92 0.60
CA THR A 173 7.33 16.31 1.24
C THR A 173 6.09 17.13 0.93
N LYS A 174 6.17 18.45 1.08
CA LYS A 174 5.10 19.37 0.72
C LYS A 174 4.73 19.22 -0.75
N PHE A 175 5.71 19.25 -1.64
CA PHE A 175 5.46 19.16 -3.08
C PHE A 175 4.85 17.80 -3.50
N ALA A 176 5.31 16.71 -2.91
CA ALA A 176 4.77 15.36 -3.17
C ALA A 176 3.31 15.24 -2.69
N LEU A 177 2.98 15.76 -1.50
CA LEU A 177 1.62 15.78 -0.98
C LEU A 177 0.70 16.67 -1.82
N ASP A 178 1.16 17.89 -2.17
CA ASP A 178 0.41 18.81 -3.02
C ASP A 178 0.17 18.22 -4.43
N SER A 179 1.08 17.36 -4.89
CA SER A 179 0.95 16.61 -6.14
C SER A 179 -0.01 15.42 -6.05
N GLY A 180 -0.52 15.06 -4.87
CA GLY A 180 -1.42 13.92 -4.67
C GLY A 180 -0.72 12.57 -4.46
N LEU A 181 0.60 12.56 -4.23
CA LEU A 181 1.29 11.35 -3.78
C LEU A 181 1.11 11.15 -2.28
N LYS A 182 1.12 9.89 -1.86
CA LYS A 182 1.23 9.52 -0.45
C LYS A 182 2.71 9.43 -0.07
N VAL A 183 3.07 9.97 1.10
CA VAL A 183 4.48 10.09 1.52
C VAL A 183 4.78 9.20 2.73
N ILE A 184 5.83 8.37 2.61
CA ILE A 184 6.47 7.68 3.72
C ILE A 184 7.63 8.56 4.18
N LEU A 185 7.37 9.43 5.16
CA LEU A 185 8.38 10.34 5.70
C LEU A 185 9.25 9.62 6.74
N CYS A 186 10.52 9.44 6.42
CA CYS A 186 11.52 8.97 7.36
C CYS A 186 12.10 10.15 8.15
N SER A 187 11.86 10.14 9.46
CA SER A 187 12.54 11.00 10.42
C SER A 187 13.47 10.14 11.26
N PHE A 188 14.76 10.48 11.27
CA PHE A 188 15.74 9.86 12.16
C PHE A 188 16.15 10.92 13.18
N ARG A 189 15.92 10.60 14.45
CA ARG A 189 15.99 11.46 15.66
C ARG A 189 14.63 12.04 16.05
N CYS A 190 14.06 11.48 17.12
CA CYS A 190 13.20 12.26 18.01
C CYS A 190 14.14 13.24 18.71
N CYS A 191 14.16 14.50 18.27
CA CYS A 191 14.68 15.58 19.10
C CYS A 191 13.56 15.95 20.09
#